data_AF-C4JPI5-F1
#
_entry.id   AF-C4JPI5-F1
#
_cell.length_a   1.000
_cell.length_b   1.000
_cell.length_c   1.000
_cell.angle_alpha   90.00
_cell.angle_beta   90.00
_cell.angle_gamma   90.00
#
_symmetry.space_group_name_H-M   'P 1'
#
loop_
_entity.id
_entity.type
_entity.pdbx_description
1 polymer ?
#
loop_
_entity_poly.entity_id
_entity_poly.type
_entity_poly.pdbx_seq_one_letter_code
_entity_poly.pdbx_strand_id
1 'polypeptide(L)'
;MAYLLYSLTLFVLVLGTSTIPNLIINLTSPGLNPANPLIVLYFSRTRWLPLLPVPDYLYQRLPTTFRGDAELGLSSADFSLASNIEEGDNRGGLDERGKREVLKIMKSRRVDFNEARKIYMERRFTKNNIGPDGVPRDPKFVSFS
;
A
#
# COMPACT_ATOMS: atom_id res chain seq x y z
N MET A 1 -48.27 -5.02 -16.82
CA MET A 1 -47.09 -5.03 -15.92
C MET A 1 -45.76 -5.04 -16.68
N ALA A 2 -45.56 -5.86 -17.72
CA ALA A 2 -44.29 -5.90 -18.47
C ALA A 2 -43.93 -4.58 -19.20
N TYR A 3 -44.91 -3.88 -19.78
CA TYR A 3 -44.66 -2.63 -20.53
C TYR A 3 -44.11 -1.48 -19.67
N LEU A 4 -44.39 -1.46 -18.36
CA LEU A 4 -43.85 -0.47 -17.44
C LEU A 4 -42.36 -0.71 -17.14
N LEU A 5 -41.93 -1.97 -17.14
CA LEU A 5 -40.53 -2.32 -16.95
C LEU A 5 -39.72 -1.98 -18.21
N TYR A 6 -40.27 -2.24 -19.40
CA TYR A 6 -39.62 -1.86 -20.66
C TYR A 6 -39.50 -0.35 -20.84
N SER A 7 -40.54 0.43 -20.51
CA SER A 7 -40.48 1.89 -20.61
C SER A 7 -39.49 2.49 -19.60
N LEU A 8 -39.40 1.94 -18.39
CA LEU A 8 -38.42 2.35 -17.38
C LEU A 8 -36.98 2.05 -17.85
N THR A 9 -36.73 0.86 -18.42
CA THR A 9 -35.40 0.52 -18.97
C THR A 9 -35.01 1.41 -20.15
N LEU A 10 -35.96 1.73 -21.03
CA LEU A 10 -35.72 2.59 -22.19
C LEU A 10 -35.48 4.05 -21.74
N PHE A 11 -36.19 4.52 -20.73
CA PHE A 11 -35.99 5.83 -20.13
C PHE A 11 -34.60 5.97 -19.47
N VAL A 12 -34.13 4.94 -18.75
CA VAL A 12 -32.77 4.91 -18.17
C VAL A 12 -31.68 4.88 -19.26
N LEU A 13 -31.91 4.14 -20.35
CA LEU A 13 -30.99 4.09 -21.50
C LEU A 13 -30.89 5.46 -22.20
N VAL A 14 -32.02 6.11 -22.44
CA VAL A 14 -32.08 7.41 -23.12
C VAL A 14 -31.47 8.52 -22.25
N LEU A 15 -31.76 8.57 -20.95
CA LEU A 15 -31.11 9.50 -20.00
C LEU A 15 -29.61 9.26 -19.84
N GLY A 16 -29.16 8.00 -19.92
CA GLY A 16 -27.75 7.64 -19.91
C GLY A 16 -26.99 8.18 -21.12
N THR A 17 -27.64 8.31 -22.27
CA THR A 17 -27.05 8.89 -23.48
C THR A 17 -27.12 10.41 -23.56
N SER A 18 -28.11 11.05 -22.93
CA SER A 18 -28.30 12.51 -22.98
C SER A 18 -27.46 13.29 -21.97
N THR A 19 -26.78 12.61 -21.05
CA THR A 19 -25.89 13.21 -20.04
C THR A 19 -24.41 13.11 -20.39
N ILE A 20 -24.08 12.94 -21.68
CA ILE A 20 -22.74 13.16 -22.23
C ILE A 20 -22.70 14.50 -22.97
N PRO A 21 -22.69 15.66 -22.31
CA PRO A 21 -22.21 16.86 -22.96
C PRO A 21 -20.68 16.83 -22.90
N ASN A 22 -20.05 16.75 -24.08
CA ASN A 22 -18.67 17.14 -24.33
C ASN A 22 -17.54 16.26 -23.75
N LEU A 23 -17.43 15.01 -24.22
CA LEU A 23 -16.13 14.33 -24.28
C LEU A 23 -15.88 13.70 -25.66
N ILE A 24 -16.31 14.40 -26.72
CA ILE A 24 -15.78 14.17 -28.07
C ILE A 24 -14.90 15.37 -28.35
N ILE A 25 -13.65 15.34 -27.88
CA ILE A 25 -12.47 15.98 -28.48
C ILE A 25 -11.28 15.47 -27.66
N ASN A 26 -10.33 14.89 -28.37
CA ASN A 26 -9.08 14.28 -27.92
C ASN A 26 -9.20 12.87 -27.35
N LEU A 27 -9.35 11.88 -28.25
CA LEU A 27 -8.47 10.70 -28.25
C LEU A 27 -8.56 9.95 -29.59
N THR A 28 -8.08 10.57 -30.67
CA THR A 28 -7.77 9.84 -31.91
C THR A 28 -6.46 9.08 -31.69
N SER A 29 -6.51 8.01 -30.90
CA SER A 29 -5.46 6.99 -30.89
C SER A 29 -5.92 5.89 -31.86
N PRO A 30 -5.25 5.69 -33.00
CA PRO A 30 -5.68 4.68 -33.97
C PRO A 30 -5.37 3.30 -33.38
N GLY A 31 -6.39 2.60 -32.89
CA GLY A 31 -6.24 1.18 -32.49
C GLY A 31 -7.00 0.71 -31.26
N LEU A 32 -7.72 1.56 -30.52
CA LEU A 32 -8.55 1.07 -29.41
C LEU A 32 -9.96 0.72 -29.89
N ASN A 33 -10.26 -0.58 -29.92
CA ASN A 33 -11.61 -1.08 -30.17
C ASN A 33 -12.51 -0.75 -28.95
N PRO A 34 -13.55 0.09 -29.11
CA PRO A 34 -14.46 0.44 -28.01
C PRO A 34 -15.28 -0.75 -27.48
N ALA A 35 -15.29 -1.88 -28.20
CA ALA A 35 -15.90 -3.13 -27.74
C ALA A 35 -15.05 -3.90 -26.71
N ASN A 36 -13.83 -3.44 -26.38
CA ASN A 36 -13.04 -4.10 -25.35
C ASN A 36 -13.57 -3.73 -23.96
N PRO A 37 -14.16 -4.68 -23.20
CA PRO A 37 -14.76 -4.39 -21.90
C PRO A 37 -13.73 -3.87 -20.89
N LEU A 38 -12.44 -4.19 -21.04
CA LEU A 38 -11.38 -3.70 -20.15
C LEU A 38 -11.15 -2.19 -20.31
N ILE A 39 -11.24 -1.69 -21.54
CA ILE A 39 -11.10 -0.26 -21.83
C ILE A 39 -12.30 0.50 -21.26
N VAL A 40 -13.51 -0.01 -21.49
CA VAL A 40 -14.76 0.57 -20.95
C VAL A 40 -14.74 0.56 -19.42
N LEU A 41 -14.32 -0.53 -18.79
CA LEU A 41 -14.16 -0.62 -17.32
C LEU A 41 -13.12 0.39 -16.80
N TYR A 42 -11.99 0.55 -17.48
CA TYR A 42 -10.96 1.51 -17.08
C TYR A 42 -11.47 2.96 -17.15
N PHE A 43 -12.18 3.35 -18.21
CA PHE A 43 -12.72 4.70 -18.34
C PHE A 43 -13.90 4.97 -17.39
N SER A 44 -14.76 3.96 -17.17
CA SER A 44 -15.88 4.08 -16.23
C SER A 44 -15.49 3.92 -14.76
N ARG A 45 -14.22 3.61 -14.45
CA ARG A 45 -13.75 3.35 -13.08
C ARG A 45 -14.15 4.43 -12.09
N THR A 46 -14.07 5.70 -12.46
CA THR A 46 -14.36 6.82 -11.54
C THR A 46 -15.80 6.81 -11.02
N ARG A 47 -16.73 6.20 -11.77
CA ARG A 47 -18.15 6.14 -11.41
C ARG A 47 -18.51 4.94 -10.53
N TRP A 48 -17.76 3.85 -10.61
CA TRP A 48 -18.07 2.58 -9.92
C TRP A 48 -17.07 2.23 -8.82
N LEU A 49 -15.82 2.71 -8.91
CA LEU A 49 -14.76 2.48 -7.93
C LEU A 49 -15.13 2.98 -6.52
N PRO A 50 -15.80 4.14 -6.34
CA PRO A 50 -16.22 4.59 -4.99
C PRO A 50 -17.34 3.76 -4.36
N LEU A 51 -18.09 2.99 -5.17
CA LEU A 51 -19.18 2.13 -4.69
C LEU A 51 -18.69 0.78 -4.19
N LEU A 52 -17.43 0.43 -4.49
CA LEU A 52 -16.80 -0.74 -3.92
C LEU A 52 -16.44 -0.43 -2.46
N PRO A 53 -16.83 -1.28 -1.49
CA PRO A 53 -16.34 -1.20 -0.13
C PRO A 53 -14.87 -1.64 -0.14
N VAL A 54 -14.00 -0.73 -0.57
CA VAL A 54 -12.56 -0.91 -0.46
C VAL A 54 -12.23 -0.61 1.00
N PRO A 55 -11.69 -1.58 1.74
CA PRO A 55 -11.34 -1.30 3.11
C PRO A 55 -10.27 -0.21 3.19
N ASP A 56 -10.51 0.83 3.99
CA ASP A 56 -9.54 1.91 4.24
C ASP A 56 -8.20 1.41 4.79
N TYR A 57 -8.17 0.17 5.31
CA TYR A 57 -6.93 -0.48 5.76
C TYR A 57 -6.02 -0.96 4.63
N LEU A 58 -6.47 -0.99 3.36
CA LEU A 58 -5.64 -1.52 2.28
C LEU A 58 -4.43 -0.61 1.97
N TYR A 59 -4.52 0.68 2.27
CA TYR A 59 -3.43 1.62 2.03
C TYR A 59 -3.33 2.67 3.15
N GLN A 60 -2.62 2.32 4.22
CA GLN A 60 -2.12 3.34 5.14
C GLN A 60 -0.74 3.80 4.65
N ARG A 61 -0.67 5.04 4.14
CA ARG A 61 0.61 5.65 3.74
C ARG A 61 1.53 5.63 4.96
N LEU A 62 2.75 5.11 4.77
CA LEU A 62 3.74 5.14 5.83
C LEU A 62 4.17 6.59 6.06
N PRO A 63 4.20 7.05 7.32
CA PRO A 63 4.79 8.32 7.66
C PRO A 63 6.25 8.39 7.22
N THR A 64 6.60 9.53 6.65
CA THR A 64 7.96 9.85 6.22
C THR A 64 8.71 10.66 7.30
N THR A 65 8.06 10.94 8.43
CA THR A 65 8.60 11.77 9.52
C THR A 65 8.75 10.95 10.79
N PHE A 66 9.73 11.30 11.63
CA PHE A 66 9.95 10.67 12.92
C PHE A 66 8.72 10.71 13.83
N ARG A 67 7.96 11.81 13.77
CA ARG A 67 6.71 11.96 14.55
C ARG A 67 5.68 10.89 14.17
N GLY A 68 5.44 10.69 12.88
CA GLY A 68 4.49 9.68 12.45
C GLY A 68 5.00 8.25 12.69
N ASP A 69 6.32 8.02 12.65
CA ASP A 69 6.89 6.72 13.05
C ASP A 69 6.63 6.42 14.54
N ALA A 70 6.76 7.43 15.40
CA ALA A 70 6.44 7.31 16.82
C ALA A 70 4.94 7.04 17.06
N GLU A 71 4.06 7.73 16.32
CA GLU A 71 2.60 7.50 16.36
C GLU A 71 2.20 6.08 15.93
N LEU A 72 2.99 5.46 15.05
CA LEU A 72 2.81 4.05 14.64
C LEU A 72 3.41 3.04 15.63
N GLY A 73 3.97 3.50 16.75
CA GLY A 73 4.60 2.64 17.76
C GLY A 73 5.97 2.10 17.32
N LEU A 74 6.67 2.75 16.38
CA LEU A 74 8.03 2.39 15.95
C LEU A 74 9.12 3.00 16.85
N SER A 75 8.82 3.12 18.16
CA SER A 75 9.71 3.66 19.18
C SER A 75 9.66 2.77 20.42
N SER A 76 10.78 2.60 21.10
CA SER A 76 10.92 1.83 22.34
C SER A 76 11.96 2.48 23.27
N ALA A 77 12.15 1.92 24.47
CA ALA A 77 13.16 2.42 25.41
C ALA A 77 14.59 2.38 24.82
N ASP A 78 14.95 1.29 24.14
CA ASP A 78 16.28 1.12 23.53
C ASP A 78 16.40 1.83 22.17
N PHE A 79 15.28 2.33 21.63
CA PHE A 79 15.23 3.00 20.34
C PHE A 79 14.20 4.14 20.39
N SER A 80 14.64 5.27 20.95
CA SER A 80 13.80 6.47 21.10
C SER A 80 13.90 7.36 19.86
N LEU A 81 12.73 7.78 19.36
CA LEU A 81 12.63 8.80 18.31
C LEU A 81 12.45 10.23 18.87
N ALA A 82 12.32 10.39 20.18
CA ALA A 82 11.95 11.65 20.82
C ALA A 82 12.93 12.79 20.51
N SER A 83 14.25 12.54 20.62
CA SER A 83 15.27 13.57 20.33
C SER A 83 15.21 14.05 18.89
N ASN A 84 15.05 13.14 17.93
CA ASN A 84 14.94 13.50 16.50
C ASN A 84 13.69 14.36 16.24
N ILE A 85 12.59 14.11 16.96
CA ILE A 85 11.35 14.89 16.85
C ILE A 85 11.53 16.28 17.45
N GLU A 86 12.19 16.39 18.60
CA GLU A 86 12.47 17.64 19.30
C GLU A 86 13.45 18.53 18.52
N GLU A 87 14.49 17.94 17.95
CA GLU A 87 15.50 18.64 17.14
C GLU A 87 14.98 19.01 15.73
N GLY A 88 13.79 18.55 15.35
CA GLY A 88 13.22 18.82 14.03
C GLY A 88 14.04 18.20 12.90
N ASP A 89 14.56 16.99 13.11
CA ASP A 89 15.44 16.32 12.17
C ASP A 89 14.72 16.01 10.84
N ASN A 90 15.33 16.45 9.74
CA ASN A 90 14.81 16.29 8.37
C ASN A 90 15.33 15.02 7.67
N ARG A 91 16.16 14.19 8.33
CA ARG A 91 16.62 12.91 7.78
C ARG A 91 15.44 11.99 7.48
N GLY A 92 15.59 11.13 6.47
CA GLY A 92 14.53 10.26 5.94
C GLY A 92 13.98 9.17 6.89
N GLY A 93 14.34 9.19 8.18
CA GLY A 93 13.88 8.20 9.15
C GLY A 93 14.30 6.76 8.83
N LEU A 94 13.52 5.78 9.29
CA LEU A 94 13.77 4.36 8.98
C LEU A 94 13.36 4.02 7.53
N ASP A 95 13.97 2.99 6.96
CA ASP A 95 13.62 2.48 5.62
C ASP A 95 12.15 2.04 5.52
N GLU A 96 11.45 2.50 4.47
CA GLU A 96 10.03 2.22 4.25
C GLU A 96 9.71 0.73 4.06
N ARG A 97 10.62 -0.03 3.45
CA ARG A 97 10.41 -1.48 3.27
C ARG A 97 10.55 -2.20 4.60
N GLY A 98 11.58 -1.89 5.37
CA GLY A 98 11.77 -2.40 6.72
C GLY A 98 10.60 -2.08 7.66
N LYS A 99 10.18 -0.81 7.71
CA LYS A 99 9.05 -0.34 8.53
C LYS A 99 7.77 -1.14 8.26
N ARG A 100 7.41 -1.35 6.98
CA ARG A 100 6.20 -2.11 6.61
C ARG A 100 6.25 -3.56 7.10
N GLU A 101 7.39 -4.22 6.96
CA GLU A 101 7.54 -5.60 7.42
C GLU A 101 7.51 -5.70 8.94
N VAL A 102 8.13 -4.74 9.67
CA VAL A 102 8.07 -4.69 11.13
C VAL A 102 6.62 -4.50 11.59
N LEU A 103 5.88 -3.54 11.03
CA LEU A 103 4.46 -3.32 11.35
C LEU A 103 3.61 -4.56 11.04
N LYS A 104 3.90 -5.25 9.94
CA LYS A 104 3.24 -6.52 9.60
C LYS A 104 3.53 -7.61 10.64
N ILE A 105 4.76 -7.71 11.14
CA ILE A 105 5.14 -8.66 12.20
C ILE A 105 4.43 -8.29 13.50
N MET A 106 4.42 -7.01 13.90
CA MET A 106 3.71 -6.53 15.09
C MET A 106 2.23 -6.91 15.03
N LYS A 107 1.55 -6.62 13.91
CA LYS A 107 0.12 -6.95 13.72
C LYS A 107 -0.16 -8.46 13.69
N SER A 108 0.68 -9.24 13.01
CA SER A 108 0.45 -10.68 12.83
C SER A 108 0.79 -11.51 14.07
N ARG A 109 1.84 -11.15 14.79
CA ARG A 109 2.32 -11.89 15.98
C ARG A 109 1.88 -11.27 17.30
N ARG A 110 1.29 -10.07 17.28
CA ARG A 110 0.91 -9.29 18.48
C ARG A 110 2.08 -9.10 19.43
N VAL A 111 3.22 -8.72 18.87
CA VAL A 111 4.46 -8.49 19.61
C VAL A 111 4.85 -7.01 19.55
N ASP A 112 5.64 -6.58 20.52
CA ASP A 112 6.14 -5.22 20.61
C ASP A 112 7.17 -4.90 19.52
N PHE A 113 7.46 -3.62 19.35
CA PHE A 113 8.37 -3.12 18.32
C PHE A 113 9.77 -3.75 18.38
N ASN A 114 10.33 -3.91 19.59
CA ASN A 114 11.66 -4.50 19.78
C ASN A 114 11.69 -5.96 19.30
N GLU A 115 10.69 -6.75 19.68
CA GLU A 115 10.59 -8.15 19.29
C GLU A 115 10.31 -8.28 17.79
N ALA A 116 9.43 -7.44 17.23
CA ALA A 116 9.16 -7.42 15.80
C ALA A 116 10.42 -7.11 14.98
N ARG A 117 11.24 -6.15 15.43
CA ARG A 117 12.54 -5.84 14.81
C ARG A 117 13.53 -6.98 14.90
N LYS A 118 13.61 -7.66 16.04
CA LYS A 118 14.45 -8.86 16.21
C LYS A 118 14.05 -9.93 15.20
N ILE A 119 12.77 -10.27 15.11
CA ILE A 119 12.24 -11.26 14.17
C ILE A 119 12.49 -10.84 12.71
N TYR A 120 12.31 -9.56 12.39
CA TYR A 120 12.61 -9.02 11.07
C TYR A 120 14.08 -9.23 10.70
N MET A 121 15.01 -8.99 11.64
CA MET A 121 16.43 -9.18 11.43
C MET A 121 16.83 -10.64 11.28
N GLU A 122 16.32 -11.52 12.14
CA GLU A 122 16.55 -12.97 12.03
C GLU A 122 16.08 -13.53 10.67
N ARG A 123 14.93 -13.07 10.17
CA ARG A 123 14.44 -13.44 8.82
C ARG A 123 15.39 -12.96 7.74
N ARG A 124 15.95 -11.76 7.88
CA ARG A 124 16.91 -11.22 6.91
C ARG A 124 18.24 -11.97 6.98
N PHE A 125 18.73 -12.34 8.15
CA PHE A 125 19.91 -13.18 8.30
C PHE A 125 19.73 -14.53 7.64
N THR A 126 18.63 -15.21 7.96
CA THR A 126 18.31 -16.51 7.35
C THR A 126 18.26 -16.44 5.83
N LYS A 127 17.62 -15.39 5.27
CA LYS A 127 17.55 -15.17 3.82
C LYS A 127 18.91 -14.95 3.16
N ASN A 128 19.89 -14.42 3.91
CA ASN A 128 21.23 -14.14 3.41
C ASN A 128 22.27 -15.18 3.87
N ASN A 129 21.85 -16.38 4.29
CA ASN A 129 22.73 -17.44 4.80
C ASN A 129 23.60 -17.00 5.99
N ILE A 130 23.07 -16.14 6.85
CA ILE A 130 23.68 -15.75 8.12
C ILE A 130 22.95 -16.50 9.24
N GLY A 131 23.70 -17.02 10.20
CA GLY A 131 23.16 -17.68 11.37
C GLY A 131 22.46 -16.71 12.34
N PRO A 132 21.68 -17.24 13.31
CA PRO A 132 21.01 -16.43 14.32
C PRO A 132 22.00 -15.73 15.29
N ASP A 133 23.22 -16.23 15.35
CA ASP A 133 24.40 -15.66 16.01
C ASP A 133 25.00 -14.47 15.26
N GLY A 134 24.50 -14.15 14.06
CA GLY A 134 25.02 -13.08 13.22
C GLY A 134 26.26 -13.49 12.41
N VAL A 135 26.66 -14.77 12.46
CA VAL A 135 27.84 -15.28 11.75
C VAL A 135 27.44 -15.80 10.36
N PRO A 136 28.12 -15.39 9.28
CA PRO A 136 27.89 -15.95 7.95
C PRO A 136 28.13 -17.47 7.94
N ARG A 137 27.25 -18.23 7.29
CA ARG A 137 27.38 -19.69 7.14
C ARG A 137 28.26 -20.10 5.94
N ASP A 138 29.08 -19.18 5.45
CA ASP A 138 29.98 -19.44 4.34
C ASP A 138 31.14 -20.32 4.82
N PRO A 139 31.42 -21.48 4.20
CA PRO A 139 32.57 -22.32 4.53
C PRO A 139 33.92 -21.60 4.44
N LYS A 140 34.00 -20.50 3.69
CA LYS A 140 35.21 -19.67 3.55
C LYS A 140 35.23 -18.48 4.50
N PHE A 141 34.25 -18.36 5.40
CA PHE A 141 34.21 -17.28 6.38
C PHE A 141 35.37 -17.43 7.37
N VAL A 142 36.20 -16.40 7.47
CA VAL A 142 37.28 -16.29 8.45
C VAL A 142 36.98 -15.08 9.33
N SER A 143 36.83 -15.29 10.64
CA SER A 143 36.70 -14.23 11.63
C SER A 143 37.98 -14.07 12.42
N PHE A 144 38.32 -12.84 12.78
CA PHE A 144 39.40 -12.51 13.71
C PHE A 144 38.76 -11.93 14.97
N SER A 145 38.92 -12.61 16.10
CA SER A 145 38.40 -12.22 17.42
C SER A 145 39.55 -11.98 18.38
#